data_AF-A0A7S3C1U4-F1
#
_entry.id   AF-A0A7S3C1U4-F1
#
_cell.length_a   1.000
_cell.length_b   1.000
_cell.length_c   1.000
_cell.angle_alpha   90.00
_cell.angle_beta   90.00
_cell.angle_gamma   90.00
#
_symmetry.space_group_name_H-M   'P 1'
#
loop_
_entity.id
_entity.type
_entity.pdbx_description
1 polymer ?
#
loop_
_entity_poly.entity_id
_entity_poly.type
_entity_poly.pdbx_seq_one_letter_code
_entity_poly.pdbx_strand_id
1 'polypeptide(L)'
;AGLTMPLLTLQGRPFVGHQTRKDFIKGLHAAADTLSAAAAADAAAAAASGRMEKAEDIRLRDKVPYAAHFVALFPLSTLARATGTTVSTLCCYSPSIVLNVITQAMCRYALSTIRQGRGALVNLVAYARQTQQPSLPGGAGFSAITVTCFLAFIDARARQKAARRTATRIDKPNYNRTGASSAPSTRAGLLWLQHFGFDFGLDAVITQFPSPDRAPMPKETPSLYILAQIELITIDASLSPFIRGHAAGWLAIAFACCRLTQAQMANFEFTLAECIEFSTSRSKHSDWRRMCARCFWLPRTGILGSSDWILPLADMIAGTSYMLRDTDARGGDPSLATAWSNRPCLGSRLTASFRSLLRRVGVPDTDMHRYSPAGMRKFMPAVAASRMVAGDARNCIGGWAKSLAQADFMKPAFRREVRRNGSEMADRYGVDGSPIGHLLQQQIDACRAVVARHGLAALPMHGGWDLLQR
;
A
#
# COMPACT_ATOMS: atom_id res chain seq x y z
N ALA A 1 -2.40 -17.87 -17.42
CA ALA A 1 -1.94 -19.25 -17.21
C ALA A 1 -2.18 -19.62 -15.75
N GLY A 2 -3.26 -20.37 -15.49
CA GLY A 2 -3.66 -20.74 -14.14
C GLY A 2 -2.74 -21.80 -13.55
N LEU A 3 -2.11 -21.49 -12.42
CA LEU A 3 -1.44 -22.48 -11.58
C LEU A 3 -2.49 -23.13 -10.68
N THR A 4 -3.22 -24.11 -11.22
CA THR A 4 -3.76 -25.20 -10.41
C THR A 4 -2.57 -25.95 -9.83
N MET A 5 -2.25 -25.73 -8.56
CA MET A 5 -1.32 -26.60 -7.86
C MET A 5 -1.97 -28.00 -7.74
N PRO A 6 -1.36 -29.05 -8.29
CA PRO A 6 -1.85 -30.39 -8.04
C PRO A 6 -1.63 -30.70 -6.55
N LEU A 7 -2.69 -31.15 -5.88
CA LEU A 7 -2.61 -31.84 -4.60
C LEU A 7 -1.78 -33.12 -4.83
N LEU A 8 -0.46 -33.01 -4.67
CA LEU A 8 0.44 -34.16 -4.67
C LEU A 8 0.21 -34.94 -3.38
N THR A 9 -0.62 -35.97 -3.47
CA THR A 9 -0.64 -37.10 -2.52
C THR A 9 0.70 -37.83 -2.63
N LEU A 10 1.56 -37.68 -1.64
CA LEU A 10 2.79 -38.46 -1.52
C LEU A 10 2.79 -39.22 -0.19
N GLN A 11 2.81 -40.54 -0.31
CA GLN A 11 2.91 -41.53 0.76
C GLN A 11 4.19 -41.28 1.57
N GLY A 12 4.02 -40.90 2.84
CA GLY A 12 5.13 -40.60 3.74
C GLY A 12 5.71 -41.86 4.37
N ARG A 13 7.01 -42.08 4.22
CA ARG A 13 7.80 -42.82 5.21
C ARG A 13 8.09 -41.90 6.40
N PRO A 14 7.92 -42.33 7.67
CA PRO A 14 8.25 -41.52 8.83
C PRO A 14 9.76 -41.25 8.89
N PHE A 15 10.16 -40.01 9.17
CA PHE A 15 11.58 -39.63 9.19
C PHE A 15 12.22 -39.72 10.58
N VAL A 16 13.47 -40.20 10.54
CA VAL A 16 14.42 -40.53 11.60
C VAL A 16 15.42 -39.38 11.82
N GLY A 17 15.63 -38.93 13.07
CA GLY A 17 16.87 -38.28 13.52
C GLY A 17 16.99 -36.74 13.49
N HIS A 18 17.76 -36.21 14.45
CA HIS A 18 18.04 -34.78 14.68
C HIS A 18 18.90 -34.12 13.59
N GLN A 19 19.63 -34.91 12.81
CA GLN A 19 20.53 -34.48 11.73
C GLN A 19 19.76 -33.94 10.52
N THR A 20 18.67 -34.61 10.14
CA THR A 20 17.80 -34.27 9.00
C THR A 20 17.14 -32.90 9.15
N ARG A 21 16.86 -32.50 10.40
CA ARG A 21 16.33 -31.17 10.71
C ARG A 21 17.34 -30.07 10.43
N LYS A 22 18.63 -30.27 10.77
CA LYS A 22 19.69 -29.29 10.49
C LYS A 22 19.89 -29.15 8.99
N ASP A 23 19.88 -30.26 8.26
CA ASP A 23 20.05 -30.28 6.81
C ASP A 23 18.86 -29.61 6.09
N PHE A 24 17.63 -29.84 6.56
CA PHE A 24 16.44 -29.15 6.06
C PHE A 24 16.51 -27.62 6.26
N ILE A 25 16.91 -27.17 7.46
CA ILE A 25 17.09 -25.73 7.75
C ILE A 25 18.19 -25.14 6.86
N LYS A 26 19.32 -25.83 6.69
CA LYS A 26 20.39 -25.41 5.78
C LYS A 26 19.90 -25.29 4.34
N GLY A 27 19.07 -26.25 3.89
CA GLY A 27 18.42 -26.21 2.58
C GLY A 27 17.46 -25.02 2.40
N LEU A 28 16.72 -24.65 3.45
CA LEU A 28 15.85 -23.46 3.44
C LEU A 28 16.65 -22.16 3.30
N HIS A 29 17.80 -22.05 3.97
CA HIS A 29 18.72 -20.92 3.82
C HIS A 29 19.28 -20.82 2.39
N ALA A 30 19.77 -21.94 1.85
CA ALA A 30 20.28 -21.98 0.48
C ALA A 30 19.20 -21.60 -0.55
N ALA A 31 17.98 -22.12 -0.41
CA ALA A 31 16.86 -21.79 -1.27
C ALA A 31 16.48 -20.29 -1.20
N ALA A 32 16.57 -19.69 -0.01
CA ALA A 32 16.36 -18.26 0.21
C ALA A 32 17.38 -17.39 -0.52
N ASP A 33 18.65 -17.76 -0.46
CA ASP A 33 19.73 -17.06 -1.15
C ASP A 33 19.56 -17.19 -2.67
N THR A 34 19.26 -18.39 -3.16
CA THR A 34 18.97 -18.64 -4.59
C THR A 34 17.78 -17.81 -5.08
N LEU A 35 16.68 -17.77 -4.33
CA LEU A 35 15.48 -17.01 -4.72
C LEU A 35 15.74 -15.49 -4.69
N SER A 36 16.52 -15.01 -3.72
CA SER A 36 16.92 -13.60 -3.65
C SER A 36 17.83 -13.21 -4.81
N ALA A 37 18.81 -14.06 -5.15
CA ALA A 37 19.71 -13.86 -6.30
C ALA A 37 18.94 -13.90 -7.62
N ALA A 38 18.03 -14.86 -7.79
CA ALA A 38 17.18 -14.97 -8.97
C ALA A 38 16.29 -13.73 -9.14
N ALA A 39 15.72 -13.20 -8.05
CA ALA A 39 14.89 -11.99 -8.11
C ALA A 39 15.72 -10.73 -8.44
N ALA A 40 16.99 -10.68 -8.02
CA ALA A 40 17.91 -9.61 -8.42
C ALA A 40 18.35 -9.75 -9.90
N ALA A 41 18.60 -10.96 -10.36
CA ALA A 41 18.94 -11.23 -11.77
C ALA A 41 17.76 -10.91 -12.71
N ASP A 42 16.53 -11.27 -12.36
CA ASP A 42 15.34 -10.90 -13.14
C ASP A 42 15.13 -9.38 -13.18
N ALA A 43 15.43 -8.67 -12.08
CA ALA A 43 15.40 -7.21 -12.06
C ALA A 43 16.42 -6.61 -13.03
N ALA A 44 17.65 -7.13 -13.04
CA ALA A 44 18.71 -6.69 -13.93
C ALA A 44 18.36 -7.00 -15.40
N ALA A 45 17.81 -8.18 -15.69
CA ALA A 45 17.36 -8.56 -17.02
C ALA A 45 16.17 -7.71 -17.50
N ALA A 46 15.22 -7.39 -16.62
CA ALA A 46 14.11 -6.49 -16.93
C ALA A 46 14.62 -5.08 -17.29
N ALA A 47 15.57 -4.57 -16.51
CA ALA A 47 16.21 -3.29 -16.79
C ALA A 47 16.96 -3.30 -18.14
N ALA A 48 17.76 -4.33 -18.41
CA ALA A 48 18.53 -4.47 -19.64
C ALA A 48 17.65 -4.62 -20.89
N SER A 49 16.51 -5.31 -20.78
CA SER A 49 15.56 -5.51 -21.89
C SER A 49 14.56 -4.38 -22.06
N GLY A 50 14.57 -3.36 -21.20
CA GLY A 50 13.56 -2.31 -21.20
C GLY A 50 12.15 -2.82 -20.86
N ARG A 51 12.03 -3.98 -20.22
CA ARG A 51 10.74 -4.57 -19.84
C ARG A 51 10.07 -3.74 -18.74
N MET A 52 8.77 -3.46 -18.89
CA MET A 52 7.96 -2.83 -17.84
C MET A 52 7.76 -3.78 -16.65
N GLU A 53 8.24 -3.37 -15.48
CA GLU A 53 8.06 -4.08 -14.23
C GLU A 53 6.66 -3.80 -13.65
N LYS A 54 5.93 -4.85 -13.29
CA LYS A 54 4.65 -4.69 -12.58
C LYS A 54 4.91 -4.38 -11.11
N ALA A 55 4.05 -3.57 -10.49
CA ALA A 55 4.15 -3.26 -9.06
C ALA A 55 4.06 -4.49 -8.15
N GLU A 56 3.38 -5.53 -8.62
CA GLU A 56 3.27 -6.79 -7.90
C GLU A 56 4.60 -7.55 -7.90
N ASP A 57 5.28 -7.62 -9.03
CA ASP A 57 6.59 -8.29 -9.18
C ASP A 57 7.64 -7.62 -8.30
N ILE A 58 7.69 -6.28 -8.29
CA ILE A 58 8.60 -5.52 -7.42
C ILE A 58 8.28 -5.77 -5.95
N ARG A 59 7.00 -5.75 -5.56
CA ARG A 59 6.59 -6.01 -4.17
C ARG A 59 6.89 -7.44 -3.75
N LEU A 60 6.75 -8.41 -4.64
CA LEU A 60 7.07 -9.81 -4.40
C LEU A 60 8.58 -9.93 -4.17
N ARG A 61 9.40 -9.40 -5.10
CA ARG A 61 10.87 -9.33 -4.99
C ARG A 61 11.32 -8.68 -3.68
N ASP A 62 10.78 -7.52 -3.33
CA ASP A 62 11.18 -6.79 -2.12
C ASP A 62 10.84 -7.55 -0.82
N LYS A 63 9.90 -8.50 -0.87
CA LYS A 63 9.45 -9.29 0.29
C LYS A 63 10.18 -10.62 0.41
N VAL A 64 10.71 -11.18 -0.68
CA VAL A 64 11.45 -12.45 -0.70
C VAL A 64 12.56 -12.49 0.37
N PRO A 65 13.45 -11.48 0.51
CA PRO A 65 14.49 -11.51 1.54
C PRO A 65 13.94 -11.51 2.97
N TYR A 66 12.77 -10.90 3.19
CA TYR A 66 12.13 -10.90 4.51
C TYR A 66 11.46 -12.23 4.81
N ALA A 67 10.81 -12.84 3.81
CA ALA A 67 10.23 -14.17 3.94
C ALA A 67 11.30 -15.22 4.23
N ALA A 68 12.43 -15.16 3.52
CA ALA A 68 13.63 -15.94 3.78
C ALA A 68 14.09 -15.84 5.26
N HIS A 69 14.21 -14.62 5.79
CA HIS A 69 14.58 -14.43 7.20
C HIS A 69 13.57 -15.05 8.17
N PHE A 70 12.28 -15.03 7.85
CA PHE A 70 11.29 -15.66 8.71
C PHE A 70 11.35 -17.17 8.67
N VAL A 71 11.64 -17.76 7.51
CA VAL A 71 11.88 -19.20 7.40
C VAL A 71 13.01 -19.64 8.35
N ALA A 72 14.06 -18.84 8.46
CA ALA A 72 15.16 -19.08 9.39
C ALA A 72 14.78 -18.93 10.87
N LEU A 73 13.85 -18.03 11.19
CA LEU A 73 13.46 -17.70 12.56
C LEU A 73 12.27 -18.53 13.06
N PHE A 74 11.47 -19.10 12.17
CA PHE A 74 10.23 -19.77 12.53
C PHE A 74 10.52 -21.20 13.02
N PRO A 75 9.92 -21.60 14.15
CA PRO A 75 9.84 -23.00 14.52
C PRO A 75 9.18 -23.82 13.41
N LEU A 76 9.60 -25.09 13.24
CA LEU A 76 8.99 -25.98 12.24
C LEU A 76 7.47 -26.13 12.44
N SER A 77 7.00 -26.13 13.68
CA SER A 77 5.56 -26.15 14.01
C SER A 77 4.82 -24.92 13.47
N THR A 78 5.45 -23.75 13.54
CA THR A 78 4.93 -22.50 12.96
C THR A 78 4.95 -22.54 11.44
N LEU A 79 6.05 -23.02 10.83
CA LEU A 79 6.14 -23.19 9.38
C LEU A 79 5.07 -24.16 8.86
N ALA A 80 4.84 -25.26 9.58
CA ALA A 80 3.82 -26.24 9.26
C ALA A 80 2.42 -25.61 9.31
N ARG A 81 2.11 -24.85 10.38
CA ARG A 81 0.83 -24.14 10.49
C ARG A 81 0.65 -23.07 9.41
N ALA A 82 1.69 -22.27 9.14
CA ALA A 82 1.69 -21.24 8.10
C ALA A 82 1.47 -21.80 6.68
N THR A 83 1.90 -23.04 6.44
CA THR A 83 1.73 -23.74 5.17
C THR A 83 0.49 -24.65 5.15
N GLY A 84 -0.27 -24.72 6.25
CA GLY A 84 -1.47 -25.56 6.36
C GLY A 84 -1.18 -27.07 6.39
N THR A 85 -0.04 -27.47 6.94
CA THR A 85 0.43 -28.87 6.96
C THR A 85 0.91 -29.29 8.36
N THR A 86 1.38 -30.53 8.51
CA THR A 86 2.01 -31.04 9.74
C THR A 86 3.53 -30.91 9.68
N VAL A 87 4.22 -30.93 10.83
CA VAL A 87 5.71 -30.91 10.84
C VAL A 87 6.29 -32.08 10.06
N SER A 88 5.71 -33.27 10.21
CA SER A 88 6.14 -34.47 9.47
C SER A 88 6.02 -34.27 7.97
N THR A 89 4.87 -33.78 7.50
CA THR A 89 4.62 -33.53 6.08
C THR A 89 5.48 -32.38 5.54
N LEU A 90 5.71 -31.32 6.34
CA LEU A 90 6.56 -30.19 5.97
C LEU A 90 7.98 -30.63 5.64
N CYS A 91 8.54 -31.54 6.45
CA CYS A 91 9.89 -32.07 6.25
C CYS A 91 10.01 -32.96 5.00
N CYS A 92 8.89 -33.44 4.45
CA CYS A 92 8.87 -34.16 3.18
C CYS A 92 8.87 -33.22 1.96
N TYR A 93 8.60 -31.92 2.14
CA TYR A 93 8.61 -30.95 1.04
C TYR A 93 10.01 -30.46 0.73
N SER A 94 10.25 -30.13 -0.54
CA SER A 94 11.44 -29.39 -0.93
C SER A 94 11.47 -28.03 -0.21
N PRO A 95 12.62 -27.59 0.34
CA PRO A 95 12.77 -26.27 0.95
C PRO A 95 12.27 -25.11 0.07
N SER A 96 12.46 -25.21 -1.25
CA SER A 96 12.00 -24.21 -2.21
C SER A 96 10.47 -24.09 -2.25
N ILE A 97 9.75 -25.21 -2.10
CA ILE A 97 8.28 -25.21 -2.05
C ILE A 97 7.81 -24.51 -0.77
N VAL A 98 8.40 -24.83 0.37
CA VAL A 98 8.06 -24.23 1.65
C VAL A 98 8.30 -22.72 1.64
N LEU A 99 9.47 -22.30 1.13
CA LEU A 99 9.80 -20.88 0.99
C LEU A 99 8.81 -20.15 0.06
N ASN A 100 8.42 -20.76 -1.05
CA ASN A 100 7.45 -20.16 -1.98
C ASN A 100 6.08 -19.97 -1.31
N VAL A 101 5.56 -20.98 -0.59
CA VAL A 101 4.28 -20.87 0.10
C VAL A 101 4.31 -19.78 1.17
N ILE A 102 5.39 -19.69 1.94
CA ILE A 102 5.55 -18.66 2.99
C ILE A 102 5.69 -17.28 2.38
N THR A 103 6.47 -17.15 1.32
CA THR A 103 6.62 -15.89 0.58
C THR A 103 5.26 -15.42 0.07
N GLN A 104 4.46 -16.31 -0.53
CA GLN A 104 3.10 -15.99 -0.97
C GLN A 104 2.17 -15.60 0.20
N ALA A 105 2.25 -16.31 1.32
CA ALA A 105 1.47 -15.97 2.51
C ALA A 105 1.83 -14.57 3.06
N MET A 106 3.12 -14.24 3.11
CA MET A 106 3.61 -12.92 3.53
C MET A 106 3.33 -11.82 2.52
N CYS A 107 3.30 -12.13 1.22
CA CYS A 107 3.02 -11.17 0.16
C CYS A 107 1.65 -10.48 0.27
N ARG A 108 0.74 -11.07 1.04
CA ARG A 108 -0.56 -10.48 1.38
C ARG A 108 -0.46 -9.22 2.24
N TYR A 109 0.62 -9.09 3.01
CA TYR A 109 0.81 -7.98 3.95
C TYR A 109 1.70 -6.88 3.37
N ALA A 110 1.57 -5.66 3.90
CA ALA A 110 2.45 -4.55 3.54
C ALA A 110 3.88 -4.84 4.02
N LEU A 111 4.89 -4.40 3.26
CA LEU A 111 6.30 -4.61 3.63
C LEU A 111 6.64 -4.00 5.00
N SER A 112 5.99 -2.89 5.36
CA SER A 112 6.11 -2.29 6.70
C SER A 112 5.65 -3.24 7.81
N THR A 113 4.55 -3.95 7.61
CA THR A 113 4.01 -4.93 8.56
C THR A 113 4.96 -6.11 8.71
N ILE A 114 5.48 -6.63 7.60
CA ILE A 114 6.46 -7.72 7.57
C ILE A 114 7.75 -7.31 8.32
N ARG A 115 8.28 -6.11 8.04
CA ARG A 115 9.45 -5.54 8.73
C ARG A 115 9.19 -5.36 10.23
N GLN A 116 8.01 -4.89 10.60
CA GLN A 116 7.60 -4.68 11.98
C GLN A 116 7.50 -6.01 12.74
N GLY A 117 6.88 -7.03 12.15
CA GLY A 117 6.86 -8.38 12.70
C GLY A 117 8.26 -8.96 12.88
N ARG A 118 9.14 -8.79 11.88
CA ARG A 118 10.53 -9.29 11.96
C ARG A 118 11.27 -8.62 13.10
N GLY A 119 11.20 -7.29 13.15
CA GLY A 119 11.83 -6.51 14.22
C GLY A 119 11.32 -6.91 15.60
N ALA A 120 10.01 -7.12 15.73
CA ALA A 120 9.40 -7.57 16.98
C ALA A 120 9.91 -8.95 17.40
N LEU A 121 9.93 -9.94 16.50
CA LEU A 121 10.40 -11.28 16.79
C LEU A 121 11.89 -11.32 17.16
N VAL A 122 12.75 -10.67 16.36
CA VAL A 122 14.20 -10.63 16.62
C VAL A 122 14.49 -9.99 17.98
N ASN A 123 13.83 -8.87 18.29
CA ASN A 123 14.01 -8.20 19.58
C ASN A 123 13.47 -9.03 20.76
N LEU A 124 12.34 -9.73 20.57
CA LEU A 124 11.78 -10.61 21.59
C LEU A 124 12.70 -11.81 21.87
N VAL A 125 13.23 -12.46 20.82
CA VAL A 125 14.19 -13.56 20.95
C VAL A 125 15.47 -13.10 21.64
N ALA A 126 15.99 -11.93 21.28
CA ALA A 126 17.17 -11.36 21.92
C ALA A 126 16.91 -11.05 23.40
N TYR A 127 15.77 -10.44 23.72
CA TYR A 127 15.35 -10.16 25.09
C TYR A 127 15.21 -11.44 25.92
N ALA A 128 14.52 -12.46 25.38
CA ALA A 128 14.32 -13.73 26.06
C ALA A 128 15.65 -14.45 26.35
N ARG A 129 16.59 -14.44 25.41
CA ARG A 129 17.94 -14.97 25.63
C ARG A 129 18.69 -14.21 26.72
N GLN A 130 18.64 -12.88 26.69
CA GLN A 130 19.31 -12.02 27.67
C GLN A 130 18.75 -12.24 29.08
N THR A 131 17.45 -12.48 29.20
CA THR A 131 16.74 -12.66 30.48
C THR A 131 16.52 -14.11 30.86
N GLN A 132 17.12 -15.06 30.12
CA GLN A 132 16.99 -16.50 30.30
C GLN A 132 15.52 -16.99 30.36
N GLN A 133 14.62 -16.30 29.67
CA GLN A 133 13.21 -16.67 29.59
C GLN A 133 13.03 -17.81 28.57
N PRO A 134 12.43 -18.95 28.96
CA PRO A 134 12.24 -20.07 28.04
C PRO A 134 11.16 -19.75 26.99
N SER A 135 11.35 -20.27 25.78
CA SER A 135 10.27 -20.35 24.78
C SER A 135 9.25 -21.40 25.19
N LEU A 136 8.02 -21.29 24.70
CA LEU A 136 6.98 -22.32 24.88
C LEU A 136 7.43 -23.67 24.28
N PRO A 137 6.90 -24.80 24.79
CA PRO A 137 7.18 -26.13 24.25
C PRO A 137 7.03 -26.21 22.72
N GLY A 138 7.95 -26.92 22.07
CA GLY A 138 7.98 -27.01 20.59
C GLY A 138 8.40 -25.71 19.89
N GLY A 139 8.87 -24.71 20.64
CA GLY A 139 9.30 -23.41 20.13
C GLY A 139 8.16 -22.51 19.68
N ALA A 140 6.89 -22.90 19.92
CA ALA A 140 5.71 -22.28 19.31
C ALA A 140 5.43 -20.82 19.72
N GLY A 141 6.26 -20.24 20.60
CA GLY A 141 6.28 -18.82 20.90
C GLY A 141 6.74 -18.54 22.33
N PHE A 142 6.14 -17.57 23.01
CA PHE A 142 6.56 -17.09 24.33
C PHE A 142 5.36 -16.90 25.27
N SER A 143 5.57 -17.06 26.57
CA SER A 143 4.52 -16.84 27.56
C SER A 143 4.03 -15.38 27.54
N ALA A 144 2.78 -15.16 27.93
CA ALA A 144 2.20 -13.81 28.06
C ALA A 144 3.03 -12.92 29.00
N ILE A 145 3.61 -13.50 30.06
CA ILE A 145 4.48 -12.79 31.01
C ILE A 145 5.74 -12.31 30.31
N THR A 146 6.44 -13.20 29.60
CA THR A 146 7.67 -12.86 28.85
C THR A 146 7.40 -11.73 27.85
N VAL A 147 6.29 -11.81 27.12
CA VAL A 147 5.89 -10.79 26.13
C VAL A 147 5.56 -9.46 26.81
N THR A 148 4.86 -9.49 27.94
CA THR A 148 4.54 -8.30 28.74
C THR A 148 5.80 -7.58 29.22
N CYS A 149 6.73 -8.32 29.84
CA CYS A 149 8.00 -7.77 30.30
C CYS A 149 8.85 -7.22 29.14
N PHE A 150 8.84 -7.90 27.99
CA PHE A 150 9.50 -7.42 26.78
C PHE A 150 8.90 -6.09 26.27
N LEU A 151 7.57 -5.97 26.22
CA LEU A 151 6.92 -4.73 25.77
C LEU A 151 7.20 -3.57 26.74
N ALA A 152 7.19 -3.83 28.05
CA ALA A 152 7.60 -2.85 29.06
C ALA A 152 9.06 -2.40 28.86
N PHE A 153 9.97 -3.33 28.60
CA PHE A 153 11.38 -3.04 28.30
C PHE A 153 11.54 -2.16 27.05
N ILE A 154 10.80 -2.47 25.98
CA ILE A 154 10.82 -1.66 24.75
C ILE A 154 10.30 -0.24 25.00
N ASP A 155 9.23 -0.07 25.78
CA ASP A 155 8.68 1.24 26.10
C ASP A 155 9.67 2.07 26.93
N ALA A 156 10.21 1.49 28.02
CA ALA A 156 11.18 2.14 28.89
C ALA A 156 12.42 2.62 28.11
N ARG A 157 12.99 1.74 27.27
CA ARG A 157 14.14 2.07 26.42
C ARG A 157 13.82 3.16 25.40
N ALA A 158 12.62 3.14 24.83
CA ALA A 158 12.19 4.15 23.85
C ALA A 158 12.01 5.52 24.50
N ARG A 159 11.40 5.59 25.69
CA ARG A 159 11.25 6.84 26.47
C ARG A 159 12.60 7.38 26.92
N GLN A 160 13.51 6.54 27.40
CA GLN A 160 14.86 6.96 27.76
C GLN A 160 15.62 7.54 26.55
N LYS A 161 15.51 6.91 25.38
CA LYS A 161 16.11 7.41 24.14
C LYS A 161 15.48 8.73 23.66
N ALA A 162 14.17 8.89 23.85
CA ALA A 162 13.47 10.13 23.56
C ALA A 162 13.96 11.26 24.48
N ALA A 163 14.01 11.02 25.79
CA ALA A 163 14.48 11.98 26.79
C ALA A 163 15.92 12.45 26.50
N ARG A 164 16.84 11.51 26.20
CA ARG A 164 18.23 11.84 25.82
C ARG A 164 18.29 12.73 24.57
N ARG A 165 17.47 12.46 23.57
CA ARG A 165 17.43 13.25 22.33
C ARG A 165 16.90 14.66 22.55
N THR A 166 15.90 14.81 23.41
CA THR A 166 15.37 16.11 23.82
C THR A 166 16.43 16.91 24.57
N ALA A 167 17.19 16.27 25.46
CA ALA A 167 18.27 16.92 26.20
C ALA A 167 19.44 17.40 25.30
N THR A 168 19.69 16.72 24.17
CA THR A 168 20.82 17.04 23.27
C THR A 168 20.48 17.97 22.09
N ARG A 169 19.21 18.41 21.92
CA ARG A 169 18.81 19.25 20.77
C ARG A 169 18.33 20.62 21.24
N ILE A 170 19.04 21.67 20.80
CA ILE A 170 18.74 23.07 21.13
C ILE A 170 17.53 23.59 20.32
N ASP A 171 17.25 23.11 19.10
CA ASP A 171 16.42 23.93 18.20
C ASP A 171 15.03 23.46 17.75
N LYS A 172 14.56 22.22 17.95
CA LYS A 172 13.13 21.90 17.61
C LYS A 172 12.57 20.77 18.49
N PRO A 173 11.54 21.04 19.34
CA PRO A 173 10.81 19.98 20.01
C PRO A 173 10.07 19.14 18.98
N ASN A 174 10.56 17.94 18.74
CA ASN A 174 9.88 16.99 17.87
C ASN A 174 8.85 16.24 18.72
N TYR A 175 7.72 16.92 19.01
CA TYR A 175 6.62 16.45 19.87
C TYR A 175 6.13 15.03 19.56
N ASN A 176 6.38 14.54 18.34
CA ASN A 176 5.93 13.24 17.84
C ASN A 176 6.82 12.04 18.21
N ARG A 177 7.89 12.21 19.00
CA ARG A 177 8.85 11.13 19.32
C ARG A 177 9.07 10.91 20.82
N THR A 178 7.99 10.82 21.59
CA THR A 178 7.99 10.53 23.04
C THR A 178 8.41 9.11 23.41
N GLY A 179 8.49 8.20 22.43
CA GLY A 179 8.76 6.77 22.66
C GLY A 179 7.50 5.93 22.92
N ALA A 180 6.39 6.56 23.35
CA ALA A 180 5.14 5.90 23.76
C ALA A 180 4.49 4.98 22.71
N SER A 181 4.77 5.21 21.41
CA SER A 181 4.25 4.36 20.34
C SER A 181 5.08 3.09 20.05
N SER A 182 6.21 2.90 20.73
CA SER A 182 7.17 1.83 20.43
C SER A 182 6.63 0.46 20.84
N ALA A 183 6.21 0.30 22.11
CA ALA A 183 5.63 -0.96 22.58
C ALA A 183 4.35 -1.34 21.83
N PRO A 184 3.39 -0.43 21.58
CA PRO A 184 2.21 -0.74 20.76
C PRO A 184 2.53 -1.13 19.32
N SER A 185 3.52 -0.49 18.69
CA SER A 185 3.99 -0.88 17.36
C SER A 185 4.62 -2.28 17.41
N THR A 186 5.46 -2.57 18.40
CA THR A 186 6.05 -3.90 18.57
C THR A 186 4.97 -4.96 18.79
N ARG A 187 3.96 -4.67 19.63
CA ARG A 187 2.79 -5.53 19.86
C ARG A 187 2.03 -5.82 18.56
N ALA A 188 1.77 -4.81 17.72
CA ALA A 188 1.12 -5.04 16.42
C ALA A 188 1.93 -5.99 15.51
N GLY A 189 3.27 -5.95 15.60
CA GLY A 189 4.14 -6.91 14.93
C GLY A 189 3.99 -8.34 15.46
N LEU A 190 3.86 -8.51 16.78
CA LEU A 190 3.62 -9.82 17.42
C LEU A 190 2.23 -10.37 17.10
N LEU A 191 1.19 -9.53 17.13
CA LEU A 191 -0.16 -9.93 16.70
C LEU A 191 -0.18 -10.42 15.25
N TRP A 192 0.54 -9.73 14.36
CA TRP A 192 0.67 -10.17 12.97
C TRP A 192 1.33 -11.56 12.85
N LEU A 193 2.31 -11.87 13.70
CA LEU A 193 2.97 -13.18 13.73
C LEU A 193 2.04 -14.32 14.20
N GLN A 194 1.00 -14.02 14.98
CA GLN A 194 -0.01 -15.04 15.36
C GLN A 194 -0.75 -15.61 14.15
N HIS A 195 -0.92 -14.83 13.07
CA HIS A 195 -1.48 -15.35 11.81
C HIS A 195 -0.64 -16.47 11.18
N PHE A 196 0.64 -16.57 11.54
CA PHE A 196 1.54 -17.63 11.10
C PHE A 196 1.66 -18.76 12.13
N GLY A 197 0.96 -18.66 13.26
CA GLY A 197 0.90 -19.72 14.23
C GLY A 197 1.75 -19.54 15.48
N PHE A 198 2.38 -18.38 15.68
CA PHE A 198 3.01 -18.08 16.95
C PHE A 198 1.97 -17.92 18.05
N ASP A 199 2.28 -18.48 19.20
CA ASP A 199 1.54 -18.24 20.43
C ASP A 199 2.35 -17.32 21.36
N PHE A 200 1.73 -16.21 21.71
CA PHE A 200 2.33 -15.19 22.57
C PHE A 200 1.48 -14.96 23.82
N GLY A 201 0.40 -15.72 24.03
CA GLY A 201 -0.60 -15.46 25.07
C GLY A 201 -1.12 -14.03 25.06
N LEU A 202 -1.20 -13.40 23.87
CA LEU A 202 -1.39 -11.95 23.74
C LEU A 202 -2.74 -11.47 24.27
N ASP A 203 -3.75 -12.33 24.37
CA ASP A 203 -5.08 -12.01 24.92
C ASP A 203 -4.99 -11.45 26.35
N ALA A 204 -4.06 -11.95 27.15
CA ALA A 204 -3.78 -11.43 28.50
C ALA A 204 -2.97 -10.11 28.49
N VAL A 205 -2.29 -9.78 27.38
CA VAL A 205 -1.41 -8.61 27.22
C VAL A 205 -2.16 -7.41 26.61
N ILE A 206 -3.31 -7.64 25.97
CA ILE A 206 -4.11 -6.61 25.27
C ILE A 206 -4.51 -5.46 26.20
N THR A 207 -4.77 -5.75 27.48
CA THR A 207 -5.26 -4.78 28.47
C THR A 207 -4.18 -3.81 28.96
N GLN A 208 -2.90 -4.21 28.97
CA GLN A 208 -1.81 -3.42 29.56
C GLN A 208 -1.14 -2.46 28.58
N PHE A 209 -1.20 -2.77 27.28
CA PHE A 209 -0.66 -1.91 26.22
C PHE A 209 -1.72 -1.65 25.17
N PRO A 210 -2.72 -0.79 25.49
CA PRO A 210 -3.70 -0.38 24.50
C PRO A 210 -2.98 0.21 23.29
N SER A 211 -3.50 -0.08 22.09
CA SER A 211 -3.05 0.63 20.91
C SER A 211 -3.21 2.12 21.21
N PRO A 212 -2.16 2.94 21.09
CA PRO A 212 -2.27 4.35 21.35
C PRO A 212 -3.29 4.82 20.33
N ASP A 213 -4.33 5.48 20.81
CA ASP A 213 -5.09 6.42 19.99
C ASP A 213 -4.09 7.48 19.56
N ARG A 214 -3.29 7.15 18.53
CA ARG A 214 -2.77 8.17 17.66
C ARG A 214 -4.03 8.75 17.07
N ALA A 215 -4.49 9.86 17.63
CA ALA A 215 -5.27 10.82 16.88
C ALA A 215 -4.54 10.92 15.55
N PRO A 216 -5.10 10.36 14.45
CA PRO A 216 -4.41 10.40 13.18
C PRO A 216 -4.17 11.89 12.98
N MET A 217 -2.90 12.33 12.86
CA MET A 217 -2.67 13.71 12.44
C MET A 217 -3.55 13.86 11.21
N PRO A 218 -4.60 14.70 11.26
CA PRO A 218 -5.59 14.72 10.21
C PRO A 218 -4.84 15.26 9.01
N LYS A 219 -4.41 14.35 8.15
CA LYS A 219 -3.68 14.73 6.97
C LYS A 219 -4.69 15.46 6.10
N GLU A 220 -4.44 16.75 5.94
CA GLU A 220 -5.33 17.67 5.25
C GLU A 220 -5.55 17.17 3.82
N THR A 221 -6.78 17.30 3.36
CA THR A 221 -7.10 17.14 1.96
C THR A 221 -6.53 18.37 1.23
N PRO A 222 -5.75 18.21 0.16
CA PRO A 222 -5.26 19.36 -0.58
C PRO A 222 -6.42 20.20 -1.11
N SER A 223 -6.26 21.53 -1.04
CA SER A 223 -7.30 22.51 -1.36
C SER A 223 -7.57 22.60 -2.86
N LEU A 224 -8.65 23.30 -3.23
CA LEU A 224 -8.93 23.64 -4.63
C LEU A 224 -7.77 24.41 -5.27
N TYR A 225 -7.16 25.35 -4.55
CA TYR A 225 -5.97 26.08 -5.01
C TYR A 225 -4.83 25.12 -5.38
N ILE A 226 -4.47 24.19 -4.49
CA ILE A 226 -3.37 23.25 -4.72
C ILE A 226 -3.64 22.40 -5.96
N LEU A 227 -4.85 21.84 -6.10
CA LEU A 227 -5.18 20.97 -7.24
C LEU A 227 -5.23 21.75 -8.56
N ALA A 228 -5.77 22.97 -8.57
CA ALA A 228 -5.77 23.83 -9.75
C ALA A 228 -4.35 24.23 -10.17
N GLN A 229 -3.45 24.51 -9.22
CA GLN A 229 -2.04 24.78 -9.51
C GLN A 229 -1.32 23.52 -10.03
N ILE A 230 -1.61 22.33 -9.49
CA ILE A 230 -1.11 21.07 -10.04
C ILE A 230 -1.59 20.88 -11.49
N GLU A 231 -2.83 21.24 -11.80
CA GLU A 231 -3.36 21.19 -13.17
C GLU A 231 -2.62 22.15 -14.11
N LEU A 232 -2.32 23.39 -13.68
CA LEU A 232 -1.47 24.31 -14.47
C LEU A 232 -0.09 23.72 -14.76
N ILE A 233 0.52 23.03 -13.79
CA ILE A 233 1.80 22.34 -13.99
C ILE A 233 1.70 21.30 -15.11
N THR A 234 0.55 20.63 -15.30
CA THR A 234 0.44 19.60 -16.35
C THR A 234 0.56 20.17 -17.76
N ILE A 235 0.10 21.41 -17.97
CA ILE A 235 0.03 22.06 -19.29
C ILE A 235 1.19 23.02 -19.57
N ASP A 236 2.00 23.35 -18.56
CA ASP A 236 3.14 24.26 -18.73
C ASP A 236 4.29 23.58 -19.50
N ALA A 237 4.41 23.94 -20.78
CA ALA A 237 5.38 23.39 -21.71
C ALA A 237 6.84 23.71 -21.36
N SER A 238 7.10 24.72 -20.52
CA SER A 238 8.46 25.03 -20.05
C SER A 238 9.02 23.97 -19.10
N LEU A 239 8.17 23.05 -18.63
CA LEU A 239 8.50 22.05 -17.63
C LEU A 239 8.93 20.74 -18.26
N SER A 240 9.82 20.04 -17.55
CA SER A 240 10.21 18.69 -17.95
C SER A 240 8.97 17.78 -18.04
N PRO A 241 8.94 16.86 -19.02
CA PRO A 241 7.83 15.91 -19.17
C PRO A 241 7.63 15.06 -17.91
N PHE A 242 8.68 14.85 -17.12
CA PHE A 242 8.63 14.12 -15.85
C PHE A 242 7.78 14.85 -14.80
N ILE A 243 7.97 16.16 -14.63
CA ILE A 243 7.16 16.95 -13.69
C ILE A 243 5.70 16.97 -14.15
N ARG A 244 5.46 17.22 -15.45
CA ARG A 244 4.11 17.26 -16.03
C ARG A 244 3.37 15.93 -15.88
N GLY A 245 4.03 14.81 -16.22
CA GLY A 245 3.47 13.48 -16.07
C GLY A 245 3.15 13.14 -14.61
N HIS A 246 4.06 13.41 -13.67
CA HIS A 246 3.78 13.20 -12.25
C HIS A 246 2.63 14.09 -11.76
N ALA A 247 2.57 15.37 -12.15
CA ALA A 247 1.46 16.26 -11.81
C ALA A 247 0.12 15.69 -12.30
N ALA A 248 0.07 15.23 -13.55
CA ALA A 248 -1.11 14.64 -14.15
C ALA A 248 -1.52 13.33 -13.45
N GLY A 249 -0.57 12.47 -13.08
CA GLY A 249 -0.84 11.27 -12.29
C GLY A 249 -1.36 11.57 -10.88
N TRP A 250 -0.85 12.61 -10.22
CA TRP A 250 -1.34 13.04 -8.91
C TRP A 250 -2.75 13.63 -9.00
N LEU A 251 -3.02 14.44 -10.02
CA LEU A 251 -4.34 14.98 -10.32
C LEU A 251 -5.34 13.84 -10.59
N ALA A 252 -4.95 12.86 -11.39
CA ALA A 252 -5.74 11.65 -11.64
C ALA A 252 -6.06 10.90 -10.34
N ILE A 253 -5.11 10.71 -9.43
CA ILE A 253 -5.36 10.04 -8.15
C ILE A 253 -6.38 10.82 -7.29
N ALA A 254 -6.35 12.16 -7.33
CA ALA A 254 -7.32 12.98 -6.63
C ALA A 254 -8.73 12.85 -7.22
N PHE A 255 -8.86 12.98 -8.55
CA PHE A 255 -10.14 12.88 -9.23
C PHE A 255 -10.73 11.47 -9.17
N ALA A 256 -9.93 10.44 -9.44
CA ALA A 256 -10.34 9.05 -9.33
C ALA A 256 -10.42 8.56 -7.88
N CYS A 257 -10.27 9.40 -6.86
CA CYS A 257 -10.33 9.02 -5.43
C CYS A 257 -9.63 7.70 -5.08
N CYS A 258 -8.55 7.38 -5.79
CA CYS A 258 -8.00 6.04 -5.82
C CYS A 258 -7.01 5.88 -4.68
N ARG A 259 -6.97 4.70 -4.06
CA ARG A 259 -5.84 4.40 -3.16
C ARG A 259 -4.58 4.26 -4.01
N LEU A 260 -3.47 4.75 -3.49
CA LEU A 260 -2.17 4.65 -4.17
C LEU A 260 -1.84 3.21 -4.57
N THR A 261 -2.16 2.24 -3.71
CA THR A 261 -1.93 0.82 -4.03
C THR A 261 -2.75 0.32 -5.22
N GLN A 262 -3.93 0.88 -5.47
CA GLN A 262 -4.80 0.57 -6.62
C GLN A 262 -4.33 1.33 -7.86
N ALA A 263 -3.99 2.62 -7.72
CA ALA A 263 -3.43 3.43 -8.79
C ALA A 263 -2.14 2.84 -9.36
N GLN A 264 -1.31 2.20 -8.53
CA GLN A 264 -0.09 1.50 -8.96
C GLN A 264 -0.33 0.07 -9.48
N MET A 265 -1.58 -0.37 -9.62
CA MET A 265 -1.99 -1.69 -10.12
C MET A 265 -3.22 -1.53 -11.03
N ALA A 266 -3.15 -0.58 -11.96
CA ALA A 266 -4.26 -0.18 -12.81
C ALA A 266 -3.95 -0.51 -14.28
N ASN A 267 -4.87 -1.14 -14.99
CA ASN A 267 -4.82 -1.27 -16.43
C ASN A 267 -5.67 -0.15 -17.04
N PHE A 268 -5.08 0.54 -18.01
CA PHE A 268 -5.67 1.73 -18.62
C PHE A 268 -6.33 1.35 -19.94
N GLU A 269 -7.65 1.48 -20.01
CA GLU A 269 -8.42 1.29 -21.24
C GLU A 269 -9.21 2.56 -21.51
N PHE A 270 -8.70 3.41 -22.40
CA PHE A 270 -9.34 4.68 -22.73
C PHE A 270 -10.66 4.43 -23.47
N THR A 271 -11.78 4.64 -22.77
CA THR A 271 -13.12 4.62 -23.38
C THR A 271 -13.70 6.03 -23.34
N LEU A 272 -14.26 6.49 -24.46
CA LEU A 272 -14.59 7.90 -24.71
C LEU A 272 -16.08 8.19 -24.48
N ALA A 273 -16.38 8.88 -23.37
CA ALA A 273 -17.60 9.65 -23.13
C ALA A 273 -17.25 10.90 -22.28
N GLU A 274 -18.08 11.28 -21.30
CA GLU A 274 -17.81 12.40 -20.36
C GLU A 274 -16.67 12.11 -19.37
N CYS A 275 -16.31 10.84 -19.21
CA CYS A 275 -15.26 10.38 -18.31
C CYS A 275 -14.35 9.36 -19.00
N ILE A 276 -13.12 9.26 -18.52
CA ILE A 276 -12.18 8.20 -18.90
C ILE A 276 -12.32 7.06 -17.90
N GLU A 277 -12.61 5.86 -18.40
CA GLU A 277 -12.65 4.66 -17.58
C GLU A 277 -11.26 4.02 -17.43
N PHE A 278 -11.02 3.44 -16.26
CA PHE A 278 -9.83 2.68 -15.94
C PHE A 278 -10.22 1.45 -15.14
N SER A 279 -9.37 0.42 -15.13
CA SER A 279 -9.56 -0.74 -14.28
C SER A 279 -8.36 -0.96 -13.35
N THR A 280 -8.57 -1.48 -12.16
CA THR A 280 -7.52 -1.98 -11.28
C THR A 280 -7.74 -3.46 -11.03
N SER A 281 -6.67 -4.26 -11.04
CA SER A 281 -6.74 -5.69 -10.72
C SER A 281 -7.01 -5.97 -9.23
N ARG A 282 -7.07 -4.93 -8.37
CA ARG A 282 -7.13 -5.10 -6.91
C ARG A 282 -8.37 -4.47 -6.26
N SER A 283 -9.24 -5.33 -5.72
CA SER A 283 -10.35 -4.93 -4.84
C SER A 283 -9.93 -4.74 -3.37
N LYS A 284 -10.85 -4.23 -2.52
CA LYS A 284 -10.67 -4.08 -1.06
C LYS A 284 -10.75 -5.42 -0.29
N HIS A 285 -11.03 -6.55 -0.93
CA HIS A 285 -11.22 -7.82 -0.23
C HIS A 285 -9.90 -8.31 0.40
N SER A 286 -9.95 -8.80 1.65
CA SER A 286 -8.77 -9.31 2.37
C SER A 286 -8.29 -10.66 1.83
N ASP A 287 -9.22 -11.53 1.42
CA ASP A 287 -8.95 -12.75 0.65
C ASP A 287 -8.67 -12.43 -0.83
N TRP A 288 -7.51 -12.85 -1.33
CA TRP A 288 -7.04 -12.65 -2.70
C TRP A 288 -7.86 -13.43 -3.74
N ARG A 289 -8.42 -14.59 -3.36
CA ARG A 289 -9.27 -15.39 -4.26
C ARG A 289 -10.57 -14.67 -4.60
N ARG A 290 -10.97 -13.75 -3.73
CA ARG A 290 -12.15 -12.89 -3.86
C ARG A 290 -11.78 -11.47 -4.31
N MET A 291 -10.50 -11.21 -4.61
CA MET A 291 -10.11 -9.93 -5.20
C MET A 291 -10.54 -9.90 -6.66
N CYS A 292 -11.51 -9.04 -6.97
CA CYS A 292 -11.91 -8.78 -8.35
C CYS A 292 -11.28 -7.50 -8.89
N ALA A 293 -11.20 -7.41 -10.22
CA ALA A 293 -10.92 -6.13 -10.87
C ALA A 293 -12.02 -5.11 -10.53
N ARG A 294 -11.67 -3.82 -10.49
CA ARG A 294 -12.61 -2.72 -10.27
C ARG A 294 -12.39 -1.62 -11.29
N CYS A 295 -13.46 -1.06 -11.83
CA CYS A 295 -13.37 0.14 -12.64
C CYS A 295 -13.33 1.40 -11.77
N PHE A 296 -12.66 2.44 -12.26
CA PHE A 296 -12.72 3.80 -11.75
C PHE A 296 -12.72 4.79 -12.90
N TRP A 297 -13.20 6.01 -12.65
CA TRP A 297 -13.40 7.03 -13.67
C TRP A 297 -12.62 8.29 -13.36
N LEU A 298 -12.14 8.95 -14.41
CA LEU A 298 -11.61 10.31 -14.36
C LEU A 298 -12.51 11.24 -15.17
N PRO A 299 -12.71 12.48 -14.74
CA PRO A 299 -13.37 13.49 -15.56
C PRO A 299 -12.54 13.76 -16.81
N ARG A 300 -13.18 14.05 -17.95
CA ARG A 300 -12.45 14.43 -19.18
C ARG A 300 -11.86 15.84 -19.10
N THR A 301 -12.52 16.73 -18.38
CA THR A 301 -12.06 18.12 -18.18
C THR A 301 -11.62 18.30 -16.74
N GLY A 302 -10.56 19.08 -16.53
CA GLY A 302 -10.08 19.41 -15.20
C GLY A 302 -10.85 20.56 -14.55
N ILE A 303 -10.34 21.01 -13.41
CA ILE A 303 -10.83 22.16 -12.64
C ILE A 303 -10.74 23.44 -13.48
N LEU A 304 -9.74 23.56 -14.36
CA LEU A 304 -9.54 24.73 -15.21
C LEU A 304 -10.33 24.65 -16.52
N GLY A 305 -11.09 23.56 -16.74
CA GLY A 305 -11.93 23.37 -17.92
C GLY A 305 -11.21 22.84 -19.17
N SER A 306 -9.90 22.61 -19.10
CA SER A 306 -9.15 21.97 -20.18
C SER A 306 -9.09 20.44 -20.03
N SER A 307 -8.97 19.73 -21.15
CA SER A 307 -8.62 18.30 -21.21
C SER A 307 -7.13 18.04 -21.38
N ASP A 308 -6.31 19.07 -21.54
CA ASP A 308 -4.89 18.95 -21.90
C ASP A 308 -4.07 18.26 -20.79
N TRP A 309 -4.54 18.32 -19.54
CA TRP A 309 -3.92 17.62 -18.42
C TRP A 309 -3.88 16.09 -18.59
N ILE A 310 -4.73 15.53 -19.47
CA ILE A 310 -4.76 14.09 -19.77
C ILE A 310 -3.57 13.68 -20.65
N LEU A 311 -3.04 14.58 -21.49
CA LEU A 311 -1.98 14.21 -22.44
C LEU A 311 -0.69 13.78 -21.71
N PRO A 312 -0.15 14.54 -20.74
CA PRO A 312 1.01 14.08 -19.96
C PRO A 312 0.72 12.82 -19.14
N LEU A 313 -0.54 12.60 -18.72
CA LEU A 313 -0.94 11.36 -18.06
C LEU A 313 -0.82 10.19 -19.04
N ALA A 314 -1.42 10.29 -20.23
CA ALA A 314 -1.41 9.27 -21.26
C ALA A 314 0.03 8.90 -21.66
N ASP A 315 0.89 9.89 -21.89
CA ASP A 315 2.30 9.70 -22.22
C ASP A 315 3.05 8.95 -21.12
N MET A 316 2.83 9.34 -19.85
CA MET A 316 3.51 8.71 -18.71
C MET A 316 3.09 7.24 -18.53
N ILE A 317 1.80 6.92 -18.73
CA ILE A 317 1.23 5.59 -18.46
C ILE A 317 1.20 4.66 -19.66
N ALA A 318 1.58 5.14 -20.85
CA ALA A 318 1.60 4.37 -22.09
C ALA A 318 2.37 3.04 -21.92
N GLY A 319 1.67 1.93 -22.19
CA GLY A 319 2.24 0.58 -22.06
C GLY A 319 2.50 0.11 -20.62
N THR A 320 1.97 0.81 -19.62
CA THR A 320 2.18 0.47 -18.20
C THR A 320 0.92 -0.07 -17.52
N SER A 321 1.06 -0.55 -16.28
CA SER A 321 -0.04 -0.98 -15.42
C SER A 321 -0.08 -0.21 -14.08
N TYR A 322 0.40 1.03 -14.09
CA TYR A 322 0.45 1.93 -12.94
C TYR A 322 0.31 3.40 -13.35
N MET A 323 -0.33 4.21 -12.49
CA MET A 323 -0.71 5.60 -12.79
C MET A 323 0.41 6.60 -12.50
N LEU A 324 1.43 6.22 -11.73
CA LEU A 324 2.65 7.02 -11.57
C LEU A 324 3.82 6.14 -11.93
N ARG A 325 4.46 6.45 -13.05
CA ARG A 325 5.74 5.86 -13.43
C ARG A 325 6.85 6.49 -12.61
N ASP A 326 7.80 5.70 -12.16
CA ASP A 326 8.98 6.22 -11.46
C ASP A 326 9.99 6.78 -12.47
N THR A 327 10.94 7.56 -11.98
CA THR A 327 12.04 8.10 -12.79
C THR A 327 13.38 7.54 -12.35
N ASP A 328 14.43 7.87 -13.09
CA ASP A 328 15.81 7.56 -12.72
C ASP A 328 16.39 8.46 -11.61
N ALA A 329 15.70 9.56 -11.26
CA ALA A 329 16.13 10.48 -10.20
C ALA A 329 16.40 9.76 -8.87
N ARG A 330 17.59 9.85 -8.30
CA ARG A 330 18.01 9.08 -7.09
C ARG A 330 17.04 9.21 -5.90
N GLY A 331 16.44 10.38 -5.70
CA GLY A 331 15.50 10.67 -4.60
C GLY A 331 14.02 10.43 -4.92
N GLY A 332 13.65 10.17 -6.19
CA GLY A 332 12.26 10.14 -6.65
C GLY A 332 11.65 11.54 -6.85
N ASP A 333 12.48 12.58 -6.91
CA ASP A 333 12.06 13.93 -7.27
C ASP A 333 12.02 14.05 -8.81
N PRO A 334 10.85 14.26 -9.44
CA PRO A 334 10.76 14.33 -10.90
C PRO A 334 11.44 15.54 -11.51
N SER A 335 11.79 16.58 -10.72
CA SER A 335 12.55 17.72 -11.23
C SER A 335 14.00 17.40 -11.56
N LEU A 336 14.53 16.31 -10.99
CA LEU A 336 15.90 15.85 -11.18
C LEU A 336 15.98 14.65 -12.13
N ALA A 337 14.87 14.29 -12.79
CA ALA A 337 14.81 13.15 -13.68
C ALA A 337 15.31 13.52 -15.08
N THR A 338 16.03 12.60 -15.71
CA THR A 338 16.39 12.69 -17.13
C THR A 338 15.74 11.60 -17.96
N ALA A 339 15.23 10.53 -17.31
CA ALA A 339 14.50 9.47 -17.97
C ALA A 339 13.37 8.89 -17.10
N TRP A 340 12.37 8.33 -17.79
CA TRP A 340 11.39 7.47 -17.16
C TRP A 340 12.04 6.12 -16.84
N SER A 341 11.73 5.57 -15.67
CA SER A 341 12.07 4.19 -15.36
C SER A 341 10.88 3.28 -15.69
N ASN A 342 11.15 2.03 -16.03
CA ASN A 342 10.12 1.05 -16.42
C ASN A 342 9.50 0.37 -15.20
N ARG A 343 9.17 1.16 -14.17
CA ARG A 343 8.60 0.68 -12.91
C ARG A 343 7.62 1.69 -12.30
N PRO A 344 6.70 1.25 -11.43
CA PRO A 344 5.83 2.13 -10.66
C PRO A 344 6.60 2.98 -9.64
N CYS A 345 6.09 4.18 -9.36
CA CYS A 345 6.59 5.03 -8.29
C CYS A 345 6.04 4.55 -6.93
N LEU A 346 6.91 4.12 -6.02
CA LEU A 346 6.53 3.48 -4.75
C LEU A 346 7.22 4.11 -3.53
N GLY A 347 6.61 3.92 -2.36
CA GLY A 347 7.24 4.18 -1.05
C GLY A 347 7.70 5.62 -0.83
N SER A 348 8.96 5.78 -0.43
CA SER A 348 9.58 7.09 -0.16
C SER A 348 9.71 7.94 -1.42
N ARG A 349 9.93 7.32 -2.59
CA ARG A 349 10.06 8.00 -3.89
C ARG A 349 8.73 8.63 -4.31
N LEU A 350 7.63 7.91 -4.11
CA LEU A 350 6.28 8.45 -4.30
C LEU A 350 6.00 9.64 -3.36
N THR A 351 6.49 9.59 -2.12
CA THR A 351 6.37 10.73 -1.19
C THR A 351 7.24 11.92 -1.63
N ALA A 352 8.44 11.66 -2.17
CA ALA A 352 9.33 12.69 -2.70
C ALA A 352 8.73 13.38 -3.94
N SER A 353 8.18 12.60 -4.87
CA SER A 353 7.44 13.11 -6.03
C SER A 353 6.30 14.04 -5.61
N PHE A 354 5.47 13.61 -4.65
CA PHE A 354 4.38 14.45 -4.15
C PHE A 354 4.88 15.75 -3.52
N ARG A 355 5.92 15.67 -2.67
CA ARG A 355 6.49 16.85 -2.02
C ARG A 355 7.14 17.82 -3.01
N SER A 356 7.77 17.31 -4.06
CA SER A 356 8.33 18.12 -5.14
C SER A 356 7.25 18.98 -5.80
N LEU A 357 6.10 18.37 -6.12
CA LEU A 357 4.95 19.11 -6.66
C LEU A 357 4.38 20.12 -5.67
N LEU A 358 4.25 19.76 -4.39
CA LEU A 358 3.78 20.70 -3.38
C LEU A 358 4.69 21.94 -3.26
N ARG A 359 6.02 21.76 -3.33
CA ARG A 359 6.95 22.91 -3.34
C ARG A 359 6.74 23.77 -4.57
N ARG A 360 6.50 23.12 -5.72
CA ARG A 360 6.30 23.80 -7.00
C ARG A 360 5.06 24.68 -7.03
N VAL A 361 3.98 24.24 -6.39
CA VAL A 361 2.75 25.05 -6.25
C VAL A 361 2.84 26.09 -5.12
N GLY A 362 4.00 26.22 -4.48
CA GLY A 362 4.27 27.24 -3.46
C GLY A 362 3.91 26.86 -2.03
N VAL A 363 3.66 25.58 -1.71
CA VAL A 363 3.48 25.17 -0.31
C VAL A 363 4.82 25.34 0.43
N PRO A 364 4.87 26.08 1.56
CA PRO A 364 6.09 26.22 2.35
C PRO A 364 6.54 24.90 2.96
N ASP A 365 7.85 24.71 3.14
CA ASP A 365 8.41 23.51 3.79
C ASP A 365 7.87 23.30 5.21
N THR A 366 7.52 24.37 5.91
CA THR A 366 6.87 24.34 7.23
C THR A 366 5.49 23.70 7.19
N ASP A 367 4.75 23.77 6.08
CA ASP A 367 3.39 23.23 5.93
C ASP A 367 3.34 21.86 5.25
N MET A 368 4.45 21.39 4.66
CA MET A 368 4.54 20.08 3.98
C MET A 368 4.05 18.88 4.81
N HIS A 369 4.16 18.97 6.14
CA HIS A 369 3.78 17.91 7.05
C HIS A 369 2.25 17.73 7.17
N ARG A 370 1.46 18.75 6.81
CA ARG A 370 -0.01 18.72 6.78
C ARG A 370 -0.52 17.76 5.71
N TYR A 371 0.21 17.69 4.59
CA TYR A 371 -0.18 16.94 3.41
C TYR A 371 0.44 15.55 3.35
N SER A 372 -0.25 14.64 2.65
CA SER A 372 0.38 13.40 2.23
C SER A 372 -0.25 12.82 0.98
N PRO A 373 0.44 11.88 0.33
CA PRO A 373 -0.12 11.06 -0.74
C PRO A 373 -1.52 10.50 -0.49
N ALA A 374 -1.83 10.12 0.76
CA ALA A 374 -3.13 9.54 1.11
C ALA A 374 -4.26 10.59 1.22
N GLY A 375 -3.93 11.88 1.24
CA GLY A 375 -4.89 12.99 1.26
C GLY A 375 -5.50 13.24 -0.12
N MET A 376 -4.78 12.96 -1.21
CA MET A 376 -5.25 13.17 -2.58
C MET A 376 -6.59 12.48 -2.84
N ARG A 377 -6.72 11.21 -2.45
CA ARG A 377 -7.95 10.44 -2.65
C ARG A 377 -9.19 10.98 -1.92
N LYS A 378 -9.01 11.95 -1.00
CA LYS A 378 -10.09 12.57 -0.24
C LYS A 378 -10.64 13.83 -0.91
N PHE A 379 -10.03 14.29 -2.01
CA PHE A 379 -10.39 15.54 -2.67
C PHE A 379 -11.86 15.57 -3.12
N MET A 380 -12.29 14.68 -4.03
CA MET A 380 -13.69 14.71 -4.49
C MET A 380 -14.71 14.41 -3.38
N PRO A 381 -14.47 13.48 -2.43
CA PRO A 381 -15.34 13.32 -1.28
C PRO A 381 -15.47 14.59 -0.43
N ALA A 382 -14.40 15.37 -0.29
CA ALA A 382 -14.43 16.66 0.41
C ALA A 382 -15.25 17.69 -0.38
N VAL A 383 -15.05 17.80 -1.69
CA VAL A 383 -15.86 18.67 -2.57
C VAL A 383 -17.36 18.36 -2.43
N ALA A 384 -17.72 17.09 -2.55
CA ALA A 384 -19.11 16.65 -2.41
C ALA A 384 -19.68 16.88 -1.01
N ALA A 385 -18.87 16.68 0.04
CA ALA A 385 -19.28 16.97 1.41
C ALA A 385 -19.54 18.46 1.63
N SER A 386 -18.69 19.34 1.12
CA SER A 386 -18.86 20.79 1.20
C SER A 386 -20.12 21.27 0.48
N ARG A 387 -20.49 20.60 -0.60
CA ARG A 387 -21.73 20.85 -1.36
C ARG A 387 -22.97 20.19 -0.75
N MET A 388 -22.87 19.59 0.43
CA MET A 388 -23.95 18.89 1.10
C MET A 388 -24.60 17.78 0.24
N VAL A 389 -23.82 17.14 -0.64
CA VAL A 389 -24.30 15.99 -1.41
C VAL A 389 -24.73 14.89 -0.45
N ALA A 390 -25.91 14.33 -0.68
CA ALA A 390 -26.50 13.28 0.15
C ALA A 390 -25.51 12.12 0.39
N GLY A 391 -25.52 11.56 1.61
CA GLY A 391 -24.55 10.58 2.06
C GLY A 391 -24.42 9.38 1.13
N ASP A 392 -25.54 8.86 0.60
CA ASP A 392 -25.55 7.71 -0.31
C ASP A 392 -24.87 8.03 -1.65
N ALA A 393 -25.20 9.18 -2.26
CA ALA A 393 -24.53 9.64 -3.49
C ALA A 393 -23.04 9.94 -3.26
N ARG A 394 -22.70 10.57 -2.14
CA ARG A 394 -21.30 10.84 -1.76
C ARG A 394 -20.51 9.55 -1.55
N ASN A 395 -21.14 8.51 -1.00
CA ASN A 395 -20.51 7.20 -0.80
C ASN A 395 -20.20 6.51 -2.14
N CYS A 396 -20.88 6.85 -3.23
CA CYS A 396 -20.53 6.39 -4.59
C CYS A 396 -19.20 7.00 -5.08
N ILE A 397 -18.85 8.21 -4.64
CA ILE A 397 -17.57 8.87 -4.98
C ILE A 397 -16.44 8.14 -4.26
N GLY A 398 -15.59 7.41 -4.99
CA GLY A 398 -14.59 6.54 -4.37
C GLY A 398 -15.14 5.19 -3.90
N GLY A 399 -16.47 5.03 -3.87
CA GLY A 399 -17.18 3.78 -3.70
C GLY A 399 -17.35 3.08 -5.03
N TRP A 400 -16.24 2.63 -5.61
CA TRP A 400 -16.19 1.81 -6.82
C TRP A 400 -16.97 0.51 -6.57
N ALA A 401 -18.27 0.55 -6.86
CA ALA A 401 -19.25 -0.40 -6.36
C ALA A 401 -19.11 -1.78 -6.98
N LYS A 402 -19.62 -2.78 -6.23
CA LYS A 402 -19.61 -4.21 -6.57
C LYS A 402 -20.45 -4.62 -7.80
N SER A 403 -21.18 -3.71 -8.46
CA SER A 403 -22.17 -4.09 -9.49
C SER A 403 -21.66 -4.09 -10.94
N LEU A 404 -20.61 -3.33 -11.28
CA LEU A 404 -20.17 -3.21 -12.68
C LEU A 404 -19.33 -4.39 -13.16
N ALA A 405 -18.68 -5.10 -12.24
CA ALA A 405 -17.99 -6.36 -12.55
C ALA A 405 -18.97 -7.48 -12.98
N GLN A 406 -20.28 -7.26 -12.83
CA GLN A 406 -21.37 -8.16 -13.23
C GLN A 406 -22.28 -7.57 -14.32
N ALA A 407 -22.05 -6.33 -14.77
CA ALA A 407 -22.88 -5.66 -15.78
C ALA A 407 -22.61 -6.19 -17.21
N ASP A 408 -23.65 -6.23 -18.03
CA ASP A 408 -23.64 -6.89 -19.34
C ASP A 408 -22.81 -6.20 -20.44
N PHE A 409 -22.19 -5.07 -20.14
CA PHE A 409 -21.29 -4.36 -21.06
C PHE A 409 -19.79 -4.61 -20.78
N MET A 410 -19.44 -5.30 -19.69
CA MET A 410 -18.04 -5.65 -19.39
C MET A 410 -17.56 -6.90 -20.15
N LYS A 411 -16.27 -6.94 -20.51
CA LYS A 411 -15.66 -7.99 -21.35
C LYS A 411 -16.00 -9.43 -20.85
N PRO A 412 -16.41 -10.37 -21.72
CA PRO A 412 -16.91 -11.70 -21.33
C PRO A 412 -15.97 -12.55 -20.44
N ALA A 413 -14.65 -12.36 -20.56
CA ALA A 413 -13.66 -13.10 -19.78
C ALA A 413 -13.70 -12.78 -18.28
N PHE A 414 -14.05 -11.54 -17.90
CA PHE A 414 -14.11 -11.11 -16.50
C PHE A 414 -15.41 -11.55 -15.80
N ARG A 415 -16.50 -11.77 -16.56
CA ARG A 415 -17.82 -12.15 -16.00
C ARG A 415 -17.80 -13.50 -15.27
N ARG A 416 -17.09 -14.49 -15.81
CA ARG A 416 -17.05 -15.86 -15.24
C ARG A 416 -16.32 -15.91 -13.89
N GLU A 417 -15.26 -15.12 -13.73
CA GLU A 417 -14.44 -15.12 -12.52
C GLU A 417 -15.08 -14.32 -11.37
N VAL A 418 -15.87 -13.28 -11.71
CA VAL A 418 -16.62 -12.46 -10.75
C VAL A 418 -17.87 -13.18 -10.25
N ARG A 419 -18.64 -13.85 -11.13
CA ARG A 419 -19.81 -14.67 -10.73
C ARG A 419 -19.46 -15.79 -9.77
N ARG A 420 -18.25 -16.36 -9.88
CA ARG A 420 -17.80 -17.49 -9.05
C ARG A 420 -17.35 -17.07 -7.64
N ASN A 421 -17.03 -15.79 -7.41
CA ASN A 421 -16.37 -15.30 -6.19
C ASN A 421 -17.19 -14.26 -5.40
N GLY A 422 -18.34 -13.81 -5.89
CA GLY A 422 -19.17 -12.79 -5.25
C GLY A 422 -20.17 -13.36 -4.24
N SER A 423 -19.86 -13.31 -2.95
CA SER A 423 -20.83 -13.49 -1.87
C SER A 423 -21.47 -12.15 -1.47
N GLU A 424 -22.80 -12.16 -1.44
CA GLU A 424 -23.77 -11.29 -0.77
C GLU A 424 -23.19 -10.06 -0.03
N MET A 425 -23.38 -8.88 -0.62
CA MET A 425 -23.53 -7.64 0.12
C MET A 425 -24.64 -6.86 -0.54
N ALA A 426 -25.64 -6.42 0.23
CA ALA A 426 -26.83 -5.74 -0.24
C ALA A 426 -26.54 -4.67 -1.31
N ASP A 427 -27.27 -4.78 -2.42
CA ASP A 427 -27.31 -3.87 -3.56
C ASP A 427 -27.70 -2.46 -3.14
N ARG A 428 -26.70 -1.59 -2.96
CA ARG A 428 -26.94 -0.16 -2.71
C ARG A 428 -26.28 0.78 -3.71
N TYR A 429 -25.83 0.27 -4.85
CA TYR A 429 -25.08 1.08 -5.79
C TYR A 429 -25.49 0.79 -7.24
N GLY A 430 -25.74 1.86 -7.99
CA GLY A 430 -26.39 1.85 -9.30
C GLY A 430 -25.84 0.84 -10.31
N VAL A 431 -26.76 0.26 -11.06
CA VAL A 431 -26.56 -0.77 -12.08
C VAL A 431 -25.82 -0.19 -13.32
N ASP A 432 -25.88 1.13 -13.51
CA ASP A 432 -25.22 1.85 -14.59
C ASP A 432 -24.05 2.69 -14.08
N GLY A 433 -22.91 2.69 -14.79
CA GLY A 433 -21.74 3.53 -14.49
C GLY A 433 -21.95 5.02 -14.83
N SER A 434 -22.96 5.32 -15.65
CA SER A 434 -23.35 6.69 -16.06
C SER A 434 -23.60 7.64 -14.88
N PRO A 435 -24.36 7.25 -13.83
CA PRO A 435 -24.51 8.05 -12.61
C PRO A 435 -23.21 8.50 -11.93
N ILE A 436 -22.15 7.69 -11.93
CA ILE A 436 -20.89 8.02 -11.25
C ILE A 436 -20.08 9.03 -12.07
N GLY A 437 -19.99 8.82 -13.39
CA GLY A 437 -19.32 9.77 -14.28
C GLY A 437 -19.96 11.16 -14.20
N HIS A 438 -21.28 11.22 -14.26
CA HIS A 438 -22.03 12.47 -14.12
C HIS A 438 -21.81 13.13 -12.74
N LEU A 439 -21.85 12.35 -11.65
CA LEU A 439 -21.61 12.86 -10.30
C LEU A 439 -20.19 13.44 -10.14
N LEU A 440 -19.17 12.78 -10.72
CA LEU A 440 -17.79 13.29 -10.74
C LEU A 440 -17.71 14.58 -11.54
N GLN A 441 -18.31 14.64 -12.73
CA GLN A 441 -18.32 15.83 -13.57
C GLN A 441 -18.99 17.01 -12.85
N GLN A 442 -20.15 16.79 -12.21
CA GLN A 442 -20.83 17.80 -11.39
C GLN A 442 -19.94 18.37 -10.26
N GLN A 443 -19.08 17.54 -9.66
CA GLN A 443 -18.14 18.02 -8.63
C GLN A 443 -17.02 18.89 -9.25
N ILE A 444 -16.49 18.49 -10.41
CA ILE A 444 -15.47 19.27 -11.13
C ILE A 444 -16.04 20.59 -11.63
N ASP A 445 -17.26 20.58 -12.17
CA ASP A 445 -17.93 21.80 -12.65
C ASP A 445 -18.16 22.80 -11.51
N ALA A 446 -18.49 22.30 -10.31
CA ALA A 446 -18.58 23.15 -9.12
C ALA A 446 -17.23 23.78 -8.74
N CYS A 447 -16.15 23.00 -8.76
CA CYS A 447 -14.79 23.51 -8.58
C CYS A 447 -14.45 24.59 -9.61
N ARG A 448 -14.76 24.35 -10.89
CA ARG A 448 -14.55 25.31 -11.99
C ARG A 448 -15.34 26.60 -11.76
N ALA A 449 -16.60 26.50 -11.35
CA ALA A 449 -17.43 27.66 -11.07
C ALA A 449 -16.89 28.51 -9.91
N VAL A 450 -16.21 27.91 -8.93
CA VAL A 450 -15.50 28.64 -7.86
C VAL A 450 -14.26 29.34 -8.40
N VAL A 451 -13.43 28.65 -9.20
CA VAL A 451 -12.24 29.26 -9.83
C VAL A 451 -12.63 30.42 -10.73
N ALA A 452 -13.68 30.26 -11.55
CA ALA A 452 -14.16 31.29 -12.46
C ALA A 452 -14.72 32.52 -11.71
N ARG A 453 -15.39 32.31 -10.58
CA ARG A 453 -15.98 33.39 -9.77
C ARG A 453 -14.93 34.19 -9.01
N HIS A 454 -13.99 33.51 -8.36
CA HIS A 454 -13.06 34.15 -7.42
C HIS A 454 -11.69 34.45 -8.06
N GLY A 455 -11.34 33.77 -9.15
CA GLY A 455 -9.98 33.76 -9.69
C GLY A 455 -9.06 32.88 -8.86
N LEU A 456 -8.14 32.18 -9.54
CA LEU A 456 -7.23 31.22 -8.89
C LEU A 456 -6.35 31.88 -7.81
N ALA A 457 -5.85 33.10 -8.06
CA ALA A 457 -4.96 33.80 -7.13
C ALA A 457 -5.64 34.19 -5.80
N ALA A 458 -6.98 34.27 -5.77
CA ALA A 458 -7.73 34.61 -4.56
C ALA A 458 -8.15 33.37 -3.74
N LEU A 459 -7.91 32.16 -4.26
CA LEU A 459 -8.26 30.93 -3.54
C LEU A 459 -7.27 30.64 -2.40
N PRO A 460 -7.74 30.20 -1.24
CA PRO A 460 -6.85 29.90 -0.11
C PRO A 460 -6.03 28.64 -0.37
N MET A 461 -4.74 28.69 0.00
CA MET A 461 -3.82 27.56 -0.07
C MET A 461 -4.31 26.37 0.79
N HIS A 462 -4.92 26.65 1.94
CA HIS A 462 -5.41 25.66 2.89
C HIS A 462 -6.92 25.85 3.11
N GLY A 463 -7.71 24.77 3.09
CA GLY A 463 -9.16 24.87 3.27
C GLY A 463 -9.89 25.42 2.05
N GLY A 464 -10.73 26.45 2.25
CA GLY A 464 -11.58 27.06 1.21
C GLY A 464 -12.78 26.22 0.78
N TRP A 465 -13.17 25.27 1.63
CA TRP A 465 -14.25 24.33 1.37
C TRP A 465 -15.63 25.01 1.42
N ASP A 466 -15.76 26.06 2.21
CA ASP A 466 -16.93 26.94 2.31
C ASP A 466 -17.26 27.64 0.98
N LEU A 467 -16.27 27.92 0.13
CA LEU A 467 -16.49 28.51 -1.20
C LEU A 467 -17.33 27.61 -2.13
N LEU A 468 -17.42 26.32 -1.81
CA LEU A 468 -18.23 25.32 -2.53
C LEU A 468 -19.65 25.19 -1.95
N GLN A 469 -19.97 25.81 -0.81
CA GLN A 469 -21.33 25.85 -0.26
C GLN A 469 -22.16 26.80 -1.13
N ARG A 470 -23.15 26.26 -1.82
CA ARG A 470 -24.18 27.02 -2.54
C ARG A 470 -25.53 26.40 -2.28
#